data_AF-A0A916DLI6-F1
#
_entry.id   AF-A0A916DLI6-F1
#
_cell.length_a   1.000
_cell.length_b   1.000
_cell.length_c   1.000
_cell.angle_alpha   90.00
_cell.angle_beta   90.00
_cell.angle_gamma   90.00
#
_symmetry.space_group_name_H-M   'P 1'
#
loop_
_entity.id
_entity.type
_entity.pdbx_description
1 polymer ?
#
loop_
_entity_poly.entity_id
_entity_poly.type
_entity_poly.pdbx_seq_one_letter_code
_entity_poly.pdbx_strand_id
1 'polypeptide(L)' 'MQSVTREDLLSEALKLPLKERADLAGELLKSIEELTEAEHKELWLDVAERRLQEMRDGKVREIPAEEVFARGRERRAS' A
#
# COMPACT_ATOMS: atom_id res chain seq x y z
N MET A 1 11.85 20.81 19.86
CA MET A 1 10.86 19.80 20.31
C MET A 1 11.39 18.45 19.91
N GLN A 2 11.43 17.47 20.80
CA GLN A 2 11.68 16.08 20.38
C GLN A 2 10.57 15.65 19.43
N SER A 3 10.94 15.10 18.28
CA SER A 3 10.00 14.53 17.32
C SER A 3 9.53 13.17 17.85
N VAL A 4 8.22 13.00 18.02
CA VAL A 4 7.62 11.70 18.35
C VAL A 4 7.89 10.75 17.19
N THR A 5 8.41 9.56 17.48
CA THR A 5 8.70 8.55 16.44
C THR A 5 7.46 7.69 16.15
N ARG A 6 7.51 6.94 15.05
CA ARG A 6 6.46 5.96 14.72
C ARG A 6 6.33 4.90 15.82
N GLU A 7 7.47 4.49 16.39
CA GLU A 7 7.55 3.51 17.45
C GLU A 7 6.90 4.03 18.74
N ASP A 8 7.11 5.32 19.07
CA ASP A 8 6.45 5.96 20.21
C ASP A 8 4.93 6.01 20.01
N LEU A 9 4.45 6.44 18.83
CA LEU A 9 3.02 6.48 18.51
C LEU A 9 2.38 5.10 18.58
N LEU A 10 3.05 4.08 18.05
CA LEU A 10 2.56 2.70 18.09
C LEU A 10 2.48 2.19 19.54
N SER A 11 3.51 2.45 20.34
CA SER A 11 3.55 2.08 21.76
C SER A 11 2.38 2.68 22.54
N GLU A 12 2.11 3.97 22.35
CA GLU A 12 0.98 4.63 23.01
C GLU A 12 -0.38 4.13 22.49
N ALA A 13 -0.53 3.96 21.18
CA ALA A 13 -1.76 3.44 20.59
C ALA A 13 -2.10 2.04 21.11
N LEU A 14 -1.10 1.18 21.33
CA LEU A 14 -1.31 -0.17 21.86
C LEU A 14 -1.75 -0.20 23.32
N LYS A 15 -1.53 0.87 24.09
CA LYS A 15 -2.04 0.99 25.47
C LYS A 15 -3.54 1.27 25.54
N LEU A 16 -4.15 1.75 24.46
CA LEU A 16 -5.58 2.04 24.41
C LEU A 16 -6.41 0.75 24.51
N PRO A 17 -7.63 0.80 25.07
CA PRO A 17 -8.59 -0.31 24.99
C PRO A 17 -8.89 -0.73 23.54
N LEU A 18 -9.29 -1.99 23.34
CA LEU A 18 -9.51 -2.57 22.01
C LEU A 18 -10.42 -1.71 21.10
N LYS A 19 -11.50 -1.16 21.66
CA LYS A 19 -12.44 -0.32 20.91
C LYS A 19 -11.78 0.96 20.41
N GLU A 20 -11.10 1.69 21.29
CA GLU A 20 -10.40 2.94 20.95
C GLU A 20 -9.28 2.70 19.94
N ARG A 21 -8.58 1.56 20.01
CA ARG A 21 -7.62 1.17 18.97
C ARG A 21 -8.27 0.96 17.61
N ALA A 22 -9.43 0.32 17.58
CA ALA A 22 -10.17 0.11 16.33
C ALA A 22 -10.67 1.44 15.75
N ASP A 23 -11.17 2.33 16.61
CA ASP A 23 -11.60 3.67 16.23
C ASP A 23 -10.43 4.49 15.65
N LEU A 24 -9.28 4.53 16.34
CA LEU A 24 -8.07 5.21 15.87
C LEU A 24 -7.55 4.63 14.55
N ALA A 25 -7.54 3.30 14.40
CA ALA A 25 -7.15 2.66 13.14
C ALA A 25 -8.10 3.06 11.99
N GLY A 26 -9.40 3.18 12.27
CA GLY A 26 -10.40 3.65 11.31
C GLY A 26 -10.19 5.11 10.90
N GLU A 27 -9.85 6.00 11.83
CA GLU A 27 -9.54 7.40 11.54
C GLU A 27 -8.27 7.55 10.70
N LEU A 28 -7.21 6.81 11.03
CA LEU A 28 -5.99 6.77 10.23
C LEU A 28 -6.27 6.24 8.82
N LEU A 29 -7.10 5.21 8.69
CA LEU A 29 -7.47 4.68 7.37
C LEU A 29 -8.23 5.74 6.55
N LYS A 30 -9.22 6.41 7.14
CA LYS A 30 -9.96 7.49 6.48
C LYS A 30 -9.05 8.61 5.98
N SER A 31 -8.04 8.99 6.76
CA SER A 31 -7.09 10.02 6.31
C SER A 31 -6.33 9.66 5.04
N ILE A 32 -6.17 8.37 4.74
CA ILE A 32 -5.56 7.89 3.50
C ILE A 32 -6.58 7.91 2.36
N GLU A 33 -7.85 7.60 2.65
CA GLU A 33 -8.94 7.64 1.67
C GLU A 33 -9.33 9.07 1.26
N GLU A 34 -9.11 10.05 2.15
CA GLU A 34 -9.39 11.47 1.93
C GLU A 34 -8.30 12.21 1.12
N LEU A 35 -7.24 11.51 0.70
CA LEU A 35 -6.21 12.07 -0.17
C LEU A 35 -6.82 12.56 -1.49
N THR A 36 -6.30 13.69 -1.97
CA THR A 36 -6.66 14.24 -3.27
C THR A 36 -6.15 13.34 -4.40
N GLU A 37 -6.79 13.44 -5.58
CA GLU A 37 -6.32 12.75 -6.79
C GLU A 37 -4.84 13.04 -7.12
N ALA A 38 -4.36 14.24 -6.80
CA ALA A 38 -2.95 14.61 -7.00
C ALA A 38 -2.03 13.82 -6.06
N GLU A 39 -2.35 13.75 -4.77
CA GLU A 39 -1.59 12.99 -3.78
C GLU A 39 -1.61 11.48 -4.08
N HIS A 40 -2.77 10.94 -4.49
CA HIS A 40 -2.86 9.57 -4.97
C HIS A 40 -1.95 9.32 -6.17
N LYS A 41 -1.94 10.23 -7.14
CA LYS A 41 -1.09 10.09 -8.32
C LYS A 41 0.39 10.09 -7.96
N GLU A 42 0.83 10.95 -7.06
CA GLU A 42 2.22 10.98 -6.59
C GLU A 42 2.61 9.66 -5.92
N LEU A 43 1.79 9.14 -5.00
CA LEU A 43 2.03 7.85 -4.37
C LEU A 43 2.09 6.69 -5.39
N TRP A 44 1.24 6.71 -6.42
CA TRP A 44 1.28 5.72 -7.48
C TRP A 44 2.51 5.83 -8.38
N LEU A 45 3.01 7.05 -8.63
CA LEU A 45 4.24 7.26 -9.38
C LEU A 45 5.44 6.67 -8.64
N ASP A 46 5.55 6.90 -7.32
CA ASP A 46 6.61 6.31 -6.50
C ASP A 46 6.61 4.78 -6.58
N VAL A 47 5.42 4.17 -6.51
CA VAL A 47 5.27 2.71 -6.65
C VAL A 47 5.67 2.25 -8.05
N ALA A 48 5.27 2.97 -9.10
CA ALA A 48 5.58 2.63 -10.48
C ALA A 48 7.09 2.70 -10.73
N GLU A 49 7.77 3.75 -10.25
CA GLU A 49 9.22 3.92 -10.38
C GLU A 49 9.97 2.82 -9.62
N ARG A 50 9.58 2.54 -8.36
CA ARG A 50 10.18 1.46 -7.58
C ARG A 50 10.06 0.11 -8.30
N ARG A 51 8.85 -0.23 -8.79
CA ARG A 51 8.61 -1.50 -9.49
C ARG A 51 9.38 -1.60 -10.80
N LEU A 52 9.48 -0.50 -11.55
CA LEU A 52 10.28 -0.45 -12.78
C LEU A 52 11.75 -0.72 -12.48
N GLN A 53 12.28 -0.15 -11.39
CA GLN A 53 13.66 -0.39 -10.99
C GLN A 53 13.87 -1.84 -10.51
N GLU A 54 12.93 -2.40 -9.74
CA GLU A 54 12.98 -3.81 -9.33
C GLU A 54 13.00 -4.76 -10.54
N MET A 55 12.25 -4.46 -11.61
CA MET A 55 12.28 -5.21 -12.87
C MET A 55 13.64 -5.08 -13.56
N ARG A 56 14.14 -3.85 -13.74
CA ARG A 56 15.46 -3.59 -14.36
C ARG A 56 16.61 -4.25 -13.61
N ASP A 57 16.53 -4.31 -12.29
CA ASP A 57 17.51 -4.96 -11.42
C ASP A 57 17.36 -6.49 -11.38
N GLY A 58 16.35 -7.06 -12.03
CA GLY A 58 16.07 -8.50 -11.99
C GLY A 58 15.64 -9.02 -10.61
N LYS A 59 15.16 -8.13 -9.71
CA LYS A 59 14.72 -8.48 -8.35
C LYS A 59 13.36 -9.16 -8.32
N VAL A 60 12.62 -9.09 -9.43
CA VAL A 60 11.28 -9.66 -9.56
C VAL A 60 11.24 -10.67 -10.71
N ARG A 61 10.40 -11.70 -10.56
CA ARG A 61 10.14 -12.67 -11.62
C ARG A 61 9.06 -12.14 -12.55
N GLU A 62 9.43 -11.85 -13.79
CA GLU A 62 8.50 -11.48 -14.84
C GLU A 62 7.67 -12.69 -15.31
N ILE A 63 6.47 -12.41 -15.80
CA ILE A 63 5.60 -13.40 -16.43
C ILE A 63 5.39 -12.96 -17.88
N PRO A 64 5.61 -13.84 -18.87
CA PRO A 64 5.33 -13.53 -20.27
C PRO A 64 3.89 -13.06 -20.47
N ALA A 65 3.70 -12.05 -21.32
CA ALA A 65 2.39 -11.46 -21.57
C ALA A 65 1.38 -12.48 -22.09
N GLU A 66 1.82 -13.41 -22.95
CA GLU A 66 1.00 -14.46 -23.54
C GLU A 66 0.39 -15.36 -22.45
N GLU A 67 1.17 -15.68 -21.43
CA GLU A 67 0.75 -16.50 -20.30
C GLU A 67 -0.28 -15.76 -19.44
N VAL A 68 -0.08 -14.47 -19.18
CA VAL A 68 -1.04 -13.63 -18.45
C VAL A 68 -2.37 -13.56 -19.20
N PHE A 69 -2.34 -13.33 -20.52
CA PHE A 69 -3.55 -13.25 -21.33
C PHE A 69 -4.28 -14.60 -21.43
N ALA A 70 -3.55 -15.72 -21.54
CA ALA A 70 -4.16 -17.05 -21.54
C ALA A 70 -4.93 -17.32 -20.24
N ARG A 71 -4.26 -17.14 -19.08
CA ARG A 71 -4.88 -17.31 -17.76
C ARG A 71 -6.10 -16.41 -17.56
N GLY A 72 -6.05 -15.17 -18.06
CA GLY A 72 -7.16 -14.22 -17.98
C GLY A 72 -8.39 -14.60 -18.81
N ARG A 73 -8.20 -15.29 -19.95
CA ARG A 73 -9.29 -15.83 -20.77
C ARG A 73 -9.92 -17.05 -20.10
N GLU A 74 -9.11 -17.97 -19.57
CA GLU A 74 -9.58 -19.17 -18.88
C GLU A 74 -10.48 -18.82 -17.67
N ARG A 75 -10.07 -17.85 -16.85
CA ARG A 75 -10.87 -17.39 -15.69
C ARG A 75 -12.23 -16.81 -16.05
N ARG A 76 -12.37 -16.19 -17.24
CA ARG A 76 -13.65 -15.63 -17.69
C ARG A 76 -14.58 -16.67 -18.31
N ALA A 77 -14.04 -17.82 -18.70
CA ALA A 77 -14.81 -18.92 -19.29
C ALA A 77 -15.33 -19.94 -18.26
N SER A 78 -14.96 -19.76 -16.98
CA SER A 78 -15.40 -20.57 -15.84
C SER A 78 -16.51 -19.87 -15.07
#